data_AF-A0A969BDZ2-F1
#
_entry.id   AF-A0A969BDZ2-F1
#
_cell.length_a   1.000
_cell.length_b   1.000
_cell.length_c   1.000
_cell.angle_alpha   90.00
_cell.angle_beta   90.00
_cell.angle_gamma   90.00
#
_symmetry.space_group_name_H-M   'P 1'
#
loop_
_entity.id
_entity.type
_entity.pdbx_description
1 polymer ?
#
loop_
_entity_poly.entity_id
_entity_poly.type
_entity_poly.pdbx_seq_one_letter_code
_entity_poly.pdbx_strand_id
1 'polypeptide(L)' 'MPYTTEEGGRLNNFAREPKVYNAEPPNKKQQITYLVLGIGAAALIGGLFFVAFSVSNVG' A
#
# COMPACT_ATOMS: atom_id res chain seq x y z
N MET A 1 -17.25 21.46 21.65
CA MET A 1 -17.69 20.96 20.32
C MET A 1 -16.55 21.24 19.34
N PRO A 2 -16.25 20.41 18.33
CA PRO A 2 -15.10 20.60 17.44
C PRO A 2 -15.24 21.79 16.46
N TYR A 3 -16.22 22.64 16.70
CA TYR A 3 -16.45 23.89 16.02
C TYR A 3 -16.40 24.98 17.08
N THR A 4 -15.47 25.92 16.95
CA THR A 4 -15.58 27.19 17.63
C THR A 4 -16.63 28.01 16.88
N THR A 5 -17.57 28.59 17.60
CA THR A 5 -18.41 29.65 17.06
C THR A 5 -17.51 30.83 16.73
N GLU A 6 -17.63 31.41 15.54
CA GLU A 6 -17.13 32.78 15.34
C GLU A 6 -17.84 33.71 16.35
N GLU A 7 -17.24 34.85 16.73
CA GLU A 7 -17.84 35.78 17.73
C GLU A 7 -19.29 36.20 17.38
N GLY A 8 -19.72 36.05 16.12
CA GLY A 8 -21.09 36.26 15.65
C GLY A 8 -22.01 35.02 15.59
N GLY A 9 -21.62 33.89 16.18
CA GLY A 9 -22.47 32.68 16.27
C GLY A 9 -22.57 31.83 15.00
N ARG A 10 -21.81 32.15 13.94
CA ARG A 10 -21.76 31.37 12.70
C ARG A 10 -20.86 30.15 12.86
N LEU A 11 -21.28 29.03 12.28
CA LEU A 11 -20.47 27.83 12.13
C LEU A 11 -19.26 28.16 11.27
N ASN A 12 -18.09 28.04 11.87
CA ASN A 12 -16.82 28.21 11.20
C ASN A 12 -16.59 27.06 10.21
N ASN A 13 -16.38 27.39 8.93
CA ASN A 13 -16.12 26.44 7.85
C ASN A 13 -14.66 26.50 7.35
N PHE A 14 -13.70 26.95 8.18
CA PHE A 14 -12.28 26.89 7.85
C PHE A 14 -11.85 25.42 7.70
N ALA A 15 -11.00 25.18 6.70
CA ALA A 15 -10.40 23.88 6.50
C ALA A 15 -9.61 23.49 7.75
N ARG A 16 -10.06 22.44 8.44
CA ARG A 16 -9.30 21.85 9.53
C ARG A 16 -8.18 21.02 8.93
N GLU A 17 -6.96 21.22 9.42
CA GLU A 17 -5.82 20.45 8.96
C GLU A 17 -6.14 18.95 9.09
N PRO A 18 -6.05 18.18 7.99
CA PRO A 18 -6.38 16.76 8.03
C PRO A 18 -5.42 16.08 9.00
N LYS A 19 -5.95 15.17 9.82
CA LYS A 19 -5.10 14.32 10.64
C LYS A 19 -4.27 13.44 9.71
N VAL A 20 -2.98 13.75 9.60
CA VAL A 20 -2.04 12.94 8.84
C VAL A 20 -1.74 11.70 9.67
N TYR A 21 -2.17 10.54 9.20
CA TYR A 21 -1.79 9.26 9.79
C TYR A 21 -0.46 8.83 9.18
N ASN A 22 0.57 8.70 10.02
CA ASN A 22 1.85 8.20 9.57
C ASN A 22 1.76 6.71 9.26
N ALA A 23 2.42 6.28 8.18
CA ALA A 23 2.61 4.86 7.93
C ALA A 23 3.50 4.27 9.03
N GLU A 24 3.04 3.18 9.65
CA GLU A 24 3.88 2.41 10.56
C GLU A 24 4.85 1.54 9.76
N PRO A 25 6.13 1.46 10.17
CA PRO A 25 7.06 0.53 9.54
C PRO A 25 6.59 -0.92 9.79
N PRO A 26 6.85 -1.84 8.84
CA PRO A 26 6.43 -3.22 8.99
C PRO A 26 7.12 -3.88 10.18
N ASN A 27 6.35 -4.57 11.01
CA ASN A 27 6.89 -5.42 12.06
C ASN A 27 7.57 -6.68 11.47
N LYS A 28 8.30 -7.43 12.30
CA LYS A 28 9.06 -8.61 11.86
C LYS A 28 8.20 -9.64 11.10
N LYS A 29 6.95 -9.85 11.53
CA LYS A 29 6.03 -10.80 10.88
C LYS A 29 5.61 -10.31 9.48
N GLN A 30 5.34 -9.01 9.35
CA GLN A 30 5.03 -8.39 8.06
C GLN A 30 6.22 -8.46 7.10
N GLN A 31 7.44 -8.21 7.58
CA GLN A 31 8.66 -8.33 6.77
C GLN A 31 8.84 -9.74 6.20
N ILE A 32 8.67 -10.77 7.03
CA ILE A 32 8.72 -12.17 6.58
C ILE A 32 7.62 -12.47 5.55
N THR A 33 6.40 -11.97 5.80
CA THR A 33 5.29 -12.15 4.86
C THR A 33 5.61 -11.52 3.51
N TYR A 34 6.18 -10.31 3.49
CA TYR A 34 6.58 -9.63 2.25
C TYR A 34 7.69 -10.38 1.53
N LEU A 35 8.65 -10.97 2.25
CA LEU A 35 9.69 -11.81 1.66
C LEU A 35 9.08 -13.03 0.97
N VAL A 36 8.16 -13.74 1.64
CA VAL A 36 7.47 -14.91 1.06
C VAL A 36 6.66 -14.51 -0.17
N LEU A 37 5.92 -13.39 -0.11
CA LEU A 37 5.18 -12.87 -1.25
C LEU A 37 6.10 -12.50 -2.42
N GLY A 38 7.24 -11.87 -2.14
CA GLY A 38 8.24 -11.52 -3.14
C GLY A 38 8.83 -12.75 -3.84
N ILE A 39 9.19 -13.79 -3.06
CA ILE A 39 9.67 -15.06 -3.62
C ILE A 39 8.58 -15.73 -4.47
N GLY A 40 7.34 -15.77 -3.98
CA GLY A 40 6.21 -16.34 -4.72
C GLY A 40 5.97 -15.62 -6.04
N ALA A 41 5.98 -14.28 -6.04
CA ALA A 41 5.82 -13.48 -7.25
C ALA A 41 6.96 -13.71 -8.25
N ALA A 42 8.21 -13.74 -7.78
CA ALA A 42 9.36 -14.03 -8.64
C ALA A 42 9.29 -15.44 -9.26
N ALA A 43 8.88 -16.44 -8.48
CA ALA A 43 8.69 -17.80 -8.98
C ALA A 43 7.59 -17.89 -10.04
N LEU A 44 6.47 -17.19 -9.86
CA LEU A 44 5.39 -17.14 -10.86
C LEU A 44 5.84 -16.50 -12.17
N ILE A 45 6.50 -15.34 -12.08
CA ILE A 45 7.03 -14.64 -13.26
C ILE A 45 8.10 -15.48 -13.96
N GLY A 46 9.04 -16.05 -13.20
CA GLY A 46 10.09 -16.93 -13.72
C GLY A 46 9.53 -18.19 -14.36
N GLY A 47 8.50 -18.79 -13.76
CA GLY A 47 7.80 -19.95 -14.32
C GLY A 47 7.10 -19.62 -15.63
N LEU A 48 6.47 -18.45 -15.74
CA LEU A 48 5.85 -18.01 -16.99
C LEU A 48 6.89 -17.80 -18.10
N PHE A 49 8.02 -17.16 -17.78
CA PHE A 49 9.12 -17.01 -18.74
C PHE A 49 9.70 -18.36 -19.16
N PHE A 50 9.87 -19.28 -18.21
CA PHE A 50 10.34 -20.63 -18.50
C PHE A 50 9.40 -21.34 -19.49
N VAL A 51 8.09 -21.36 -19.21
CA VAL A 51 7.10 -21.96 -20.11
C VAL A 51 7.14 -21.32 -21.49
N ALA A 52 7.11 -19.98 -21.57
CA ALA A 52 7.14 -19.25 -22.82
C ALA A 52 8.40 -19.56 -23.65
N PHE A 53 9.56 -19.60 -23.00
CA PHE A 53 10.82 -19.96 -23.66
C PHE A 53 10.84 -21.41 -24.13
N SER A 54 10.40 -22.34 -23.29
CA SER A 54 10.38 -23.78 -23.61
C SER A 54 9.49 -24.06 -24.83
N VAL A 55 8.30 -23.46 -24.93
CA VAL A 55 7.42 -23.71 -26.07
C VAL A 55 7.87 -22.95 -27.33
N SER A 56 8.52 -21.81 -27.19
CA SER A 56 8.96 -21.00 -28.34
C SER A 56 10.22 -21.55 -29.03
N ASN A 57 11.07 -22.28 -28.29
CA ASN A 57 12.31 -22.85 -28.82
C ASN A 57 12.24 -24.36 -29.13
N VAL A 58 11.08 -24.98 -28.89
CA VAL A 58 10.79 -26.31 -29.44
C VAL A 58 10.32 -26.10 -30.88
N GLY A 59 11.28 -26.19 -31.80
CA GLY A 59 11.09 -26.34 -33.24
C GLY A 59 11.58 -27.70 -33.70
#